data_AF-A0A4Q2DL68-F1
#
_entry.id   AF-A0A4Q2DL68-F1
#
_cell.length_a   1.000
_cell.length_b   1.000
_cell.length_c   1.000
_cell.angle_alpha   90.00
_cell.angle_beta   90.00
_cell.angle_gamma   90.00
#
_symmetry.space_group_name_H-M   'P 1'
#
loop_
_entity.id
_entity.type
_entity.pdbx_description
1 polymer ?
#
loop_
_entity_poly.entity_id
_entity_poly.type
_entity_poly.pdbx_seq_one_letter_code
_entity_poly.pdbx_strand_id
1 'polypeptide(L)'
;MAIKIVKKRTNKFKRHQSDRYHSVKEAWRKPKGIDNRVRRRFKGQTAMPKTRHLLPNGLKKFLVSNVRELDLLLMHNKTFAAEIAHNVSSRNRTTILERAKVLNIKVTNPAARLRHAGYSYSGPAAAWAYKTIDTSGINRVFVLGPSHHFYLNGCALSSCKEYETPIGNLPLDLETIKELRETGKFAPLSLEADEDEHSLEMHLPYVRKVFEGKDIKIVPIVVGAISKEKEAEFGALIAPYLARDDTFTVVSSDFCHWGTRFSYTYYYPDAQPTTASGMKLSRSVAPSPSYAIYESITRLDHEAMQILTVPPNTANTAHDLFARYLENTKNTICGRHPIGVLFGALSALEKENDSIKPLVKWVSYASAYVKF
;
A
#
# COMPACT_ATOMS: atom_id res chain seq x y z
N MET A 1 -9.59 -32.65 6.13
CA MET A 1 -8.43 -33.44 6.57
C MET A 1 -7.27 -33.23 5.61
N ALA A 2 -6.10 -32.81 6.08
CA ALA A 2 -4.92 -32.70 5.22
C ALA A 2 -4.51 -34.11 4.78
N ILE A 3 -4.49 -34.36 3.47
CA ILE A 3 -4.02 -35.63 2.93
C ILE A 3 -2.53 -35.75 3.29
N LYS A 4 -2.17 -36.69 4.16
CA LYS A 4 -0.77 -36.96 4.51
C LYS A 4 -0.05 -37.39 3.23
N ILE A 5 0.80 -36.52 2.68
CA ILE A 5 1.58 -36.82 1.47
C ILE A 5 2.65 -37.85 1.85
N VAL A 6 2.30 -39.13 1.76
CA VAL A 6 3.24 -40.24 1.94
C VAL A 6 4.09 -40.34 0.67
N LYS A 7 5.31 -39.81 0.72
CA LYS A 7 6.27 -39.94 -0.40
C LYS A 7 6.80 -41.37 -0.42
N LYS A 8 6.27 -42.21 -1.32
CA LYS A 8 6.79 -43.58 -1.57
C LYS A 8 8.26 -43.61 -2.04
N ARG A 9 8.79 -42.48 -2.52
CA ARG A 9 10.21 -42.31 -2.87
C ARG A 9 10.75 -41.07 -2.15
N THR A 10 11.74 -41.26 -1.30
CA THR A 10 12.46 -40.20 -0.57
C THR A 10 13.64 -39.64 -1.37
N ASN A 11 14.12 -40.38 -2.38
CA ASN A 11 15.21 -39.96 -3.25
C ASN A 11 14.85 -38.66 -3.99
N LYS A 12 15.74 -37.67 -3.91
CA LYS A 12 15.63 -36.41 -4.65
C LYS A 12 15.72 -36.69 -6.14
N PHE A 13 14.88 -36.02 -6.94
CA PHE A 13 15.00 -36.07 -8.39
C PHE A 13 16.27 -35.31 -8.83
N LYS A 14 17.27 -36.03 -9.33
CA LYS A 14 18.50 -35.44 -9.88
C LYS A 14 18.30 -35.02 -11.34
N ARG A 15 19.00 -33.98 -11.78
CA ARG A 15 18.98 -33.53 -13.18
C ARG A 15 19.57 -34.59 -14.11
N HIS A 16 18.99 -34.76 -15.30
CA HIS A 16 19.55 -35.64 -16.34
C HIS A 16 21.00 -35.25 -16.65
N GLN A 17 21.91 -36.24 -16.61
CA GLN A 17 23.36 -36.13 -16.84
C GLN A 17 24.16 -35.37 -15.76
N SER A 18 23.58 -35.05 -14.60
CA SER A 18 24.36 -34.46 -13.51
C SER A 18 25.39 -35.41 -12.89
N ASP A 19 25.14 -36.71 -13.05
CA ASP A 19 26.05 -37.80 -12.71
C ASP A 19 27.23 -37.93 -13.71
N ARG A 20 27.07 -37.39 -14.92
CA ARG A 20 27.99 -37.64 -16.04
C ARG A 20 28.83 -36.43 -16.42
N TYR A 21 28.34 -35.22 -16.18
CA TYR A 21 29.06 -33.97 -16.49
C TYR A 21 29.13 -33.07 -15.26
N HIS A 22 30.35 -32.70 -14.87
CA HIS A 22 30.60 -31.79 -13.75
C HIS A 22 29.97 -30.40 -13.94
N SER A 23 29.78 -29.96 -15.19
CA SER A 23 29.09 -28.71 -15.53
C SER A 23 27.58 -28.73 -15.25
N VAL A 24 26.99 -29.91 -15.03
CA VAL A 24 25.56 -30.09 -14.82
C VAL A 24 25.28 -30.34 -13.35
N LYS A 25 24.89 -29.28 -12.62
CA LYS A 25 24.49 -29.37 -11.21
C LYS A 25 23.31 -30.33 -11.00
N GLU A 26 23.28 -31.03 -9.85
CA GLU A 26 22.25 -32.03 -9.50
C GLU A 26 20.81 -31.48 -9.34
N ALA A 27 20.64 -30.16 -9.34
CA ALA A 27 19.33 -29.51 -9.18
C ALA A 27 18.36 -29.87 -10.33
N TRP A 28 17.23 -30.50 -10.00
CA TRP A 28 16.21 -30.96 -10.95
C TRP A 28 15.85 -29.89 -11.99
N ARG A 29 15.93 -30.27 -13.27
CA ARG A 29 15.32 -29.52 -14.39
C ARG A 29 14.70 -30.49 -15.39
N LYS A 30 13.57 -30.11 -15.97
CA LYS A 30 12.91 -30.92 -17.01
C LYS A 30 13.86 -31.04 -18.22
N PRO A 31 14.19 -32.26 -18.69
CA PRO A 31 14.96 -32.45 -19.91
C PRO A 31 14.25 -31.83 -21.12
N LYS A 32 15.03 -31.20 -22.01
CA LYS A 32 14.58 -30.57 -23.27
C LYS A 32 15.15 -31.35 -24.47
N GLY A 33 14.66 -31.06 -25.68
CA GLY A 33 15.11 -31.69 -26.94
C GLY A 33 14.14 -32.76 -27.45
N ILE A 34 13.99 -32.86 -28.78
CA ILE A 34 13.03 -33.78 -29.41
C ILE A 34 13.44 -35.24 -29.18
N ASP A 35 14.74 -35.53 -29.27
CA ASP A 35 15.31 -36.88 -29.16
C ASP A 35 15.73 -37.30 -27.74
N ASN A 36 15.48 -36.44 -26.75
CA ASN A 36 15.91 -36.74 -25.38
C ASN A 36 15.14 -37.95 -24.80
N ARG A 37 15.86 -39.05 -24.58
CA ARG A 37 15.29 -40.34 -24.12
C ARG A 37 14.60 -40.25 -22.76
N VAL A 38 15.06 -39.37 -21.85
CA VAL A 38 14.42 -39.15 -20.53
C VAL A 38 13.12 -38.37 -20.68
N ARG A 39 13.10 -37.30 -21.51
CA ARG A 39 11.86 -36.56 -21.83
C ARG A 39 10.82 -37.49 -22.45
N ARG A 40 11.25 -38.36 -23.38
CA ARG A 40 10.41 -39.36 -24.07
C ARG A 40 10.08 -40.59 -23.21
N ARG A 41 10.61 -40.70 -21.98
CA ARG A 41 10.32 -41.77 -21.01
C ARG A 41 10.66 -43.18 -21.50
N PHE A 42 11.79 -43.34 -22.19
CA PHE A 42 12.28 -44.67 -22.59
C PHE A 42 12.60 -45.54 -21.37
N LYS A 43 12.45 -46.87 -21.52
CA LYS A 43 12.78 -47.85 -20.48
C LYS A 43 14.25 -47.69 -20.03
N GLY A 44 14.51 -47.82 -18.73
CA GLY A 44 15.84 -47.70 -18.13
C GLY A 44 16.31 -46.27 -17.82
N GLN A 45 15.48 -45.25 -18.09
CA GLN A 45 15.82 -43.85 -17.81
C GLN A 45 15.29 -43.35 -16.46
N THR A 46 15.91 -42.31 -15.92
CA THR A 46 15.53 -41.68 -14.63
C THR A 46 14.07 -41.21 -14.65
N ALA A 47 13.33 -41.55 -13.59
CA ALA A 47 11.93 -41.16 -13.46
C ALA A 47 11.78 -39.64 -13.30
N MET A 48 10.76 -39.05 -13.92
CA MET A 48 10.42 -37.63 -13.77
C MET A 48 9.35 -37.41 -12.67
N PRO A 49 9.40 -36.30 -11.93
CA PRO A 49 8.34 -35.93 -10.99
C PRO A 49 7.02 -35.72 -11.74
N LYS A 50 5.95 -36.36 -11.26
CA LYS A 50 4.59 -36.29 -11.82
C LYS A 50 3.71 -35.21 -11.15
N THR A 51 4.22 -34.49 -10.15
CA THR A 51 3.43 -33.54 -9.33
C THR A 51 3.43 -32.11 -9.86
N ARG A 52 3.69 -31.93 -11.17
CA ARG A 52 3.56 -30.61 -11.80
C ARG A 52 2.10 -30.17 -11.59
N HIS A 53 1.90 -29.02 -10.94
CA HIS A 53 0.61 -28.42 -10.59
C HIS A 53 -0.06 -28.90 -9.29
N LEU A 54 0.46 -29.89 -8.57
CA LEU A 54 -0.10 -30.32 -7.28
C LEU A 54 0.42 -29.42 -6.14
N LEU A 55 -0.50 -28.77 -5.43
CA LEU A 55 -0.25 -27.92 -4.28
C LEU A 55 -0.01 -28.76 -3.01
N PRO A 56 0.63 -28.20 -1.97
CA PRO A 56 0.82 -28.89 -0.69
C PRO A 56 -0.49 -29.36 -0.02
N ASN A 57 -1.61 -28.73 -0.36
CA ASN A 57 -2.94 -29.08 0.13
C ASN A 57 -3.63 -30.21 -0.67
N GLY A 58 -2.95 -30.79 -1.67
CA GLY A 58 -3.48 -31.87 -2.51
C GLY A 58 -4.31 -31.43 -3.72
N LEU A 59 -4.56 -30.13 -3.90
CA LEU A 59 -5.31 -29.59 -5.04
C LEU A 59 -4.39 -29.28 -6.23
N LYS A 60 -4.92 -29.30 -7.44
CA LYS A 60 -4.24 -28.88 -8.67
C LYS A 60 -4.50 -27.41 -8.96
N LYS A 61 -3.46 -26.63 -9.27
CA LYS A 61 -3.62 -25.20 -9.64
C LYS A 61 -4.23 -25.06 -11.04
N PHE A 62 -5.36 -24.36 -11.14
CA PHE A 62 -6.04 -23.96 -12.39
C PHE A 62 -6.03 -22.43 -12.51
N LEU A 63 -5.53 -21.90 -13.61
CA LEU A 63 -5.43 -20.45 -13.83
C LEU A 63 -6.78 -19.91 -14.31
N VAL A 64 -7.27 -18.85 -13.68
CA VAL A 64 -8.57 -18.23 -13.96
C VAL A 64 -8.37 -16.75 -14.32
N SER A 65 -8.89 -16.34 -15.47
CA SER A 65 -8.76 -14.96 -15.98
C SER A 65 -10.08 -14.18 -15.93
N ASN A 66 -11.22 -14.86 -15.77
CA ASN A 66 -12.56 -14.26 -15.71
C ASN A 66 -13.50 -15.11 -14.84
N VAL A 67 -14.70 -14.60 -14.57
CA VAL A 67 -15.68 -15.28 -13.70
C VAL A 67 -16.21 -16.59 -14.32
N ARG A 68 -16.40 -16.65 -15.63
CA ARG A 68 -16.93 -17.83 -16.34
C ARG A 68 -15.99 -19.05 -16.22
N GLU A 69 -14.69 -18.80 -16.16
CA GLU A 69 -13.69 -19.85 -15.96
C GLU A 69 -13.77 -20.51 -14.57
N LEU A 70 -14.43 -19.89 -13.58
CA LEU A 70 -14.71 -20.55 -12.30
C LEU A 70 -15.79 -21.63 -12.42
N ASP A 71 -16.73 -21.49 -13.36
CA ASP A 71 -17.80 -22.48 -13.53
C ASP A 71 -17.25 -23.83 -14.04
N LEU A 72 -16.10 -23.82 -14.73
CA LEU A 72 -15.35 -25.04 -15.10
C LEU A 72 -14.88 -25.83 -13.87
N LEU A 73 -14.75 -25.17 -12.71
CA LEU A 73 -14.30 -25.78 -11.46
C LEU A 73 -15.46 -26.25 -10.57
N LEU A 74 -16.72 -26.01 -10.97
CA LEU A 74 -17.91 -26.33 -10.19
C LEU A 74 -17.93 -27.82 -9.75
N MET A 75 -17.72 -28.73 -10.71
CA MET A 75 -17.68 -30.18 -10.46
C MET A 75 -16.32 -30.68 -9.99
N HIS A 76 -15.33 -29.79 -9.88
CA HIS A 76 -13.93 -30.11 -9.68
C HIS A 76 -13.29 -29.41 -8.47
N ASN A 77 -14.10 -28.79 -7.61
CA ASN A 77 -13.68 -28.02 -6.43
C ASN A 77 -12.88 -28.82 -5.38
N LYS A 78 -12.99 -30.15 -5.36
CA LYS A 78 -12.18 -31.06 -4.52
C LYS A 78 -10.84 -31.45 -5.14
N THR A 79 -10.66 -31.22 -6.44
CA THR A 79 -9.45 -31.62 -7.19
C THR A 79 -8.60 -30.43 -7.59
N PHE A 80 -9.21 -29.26 -7.82
CA PHE A 80 -8.54 -28.07 -8.31
C PHE A 80 -8.74 -26.86 -7.37
N ALA A 81 -7.74 -25.98 -7.36
CA ALA A 81 -7.79 -24.66 -6.75
C ALA A 81 -7.61 -23.61 -7.85
N ALA A 82 -8.35 -22.51 -7.77
CA ALA A 82 -8.21 -21.39 -8.70
C ALA A 82 -7.00 -20.52 -8.33
N GLU A 83 -6.16 -20.17 -9.30
CA GLU A 83 -5.23 -19.03 -9.21
C GLU A 83 -5.72 -17.95 -10.16
N ILE A 84 -5.95 -16.75 -9.65
CA ILE A 84 -6.36 -15.63 -10.48
C ILE A 84 -5.17 -15.11 -11.28
N ALA A 85 -5.34 -14.94 -12.58
CA ALA A 85 -4.29 -14.51 -13.48
C ALA A 85 -3.75 -13.09 -13.15
N HIS A 86 -2.50 -12.87 -13.50
CA HIS A 86 -1.72 -11.67 -13.15
C HIS A 86 -2.21 -10.37 -13.81
N ASN A 87 -2.96 -10.50 -14.91
CA ASN A 87 -3.50 -9.42 -15.73
C ASN A 87 -4.93 -8.99 -15.33
N VAL A 88 -5.60 -9.71 -14.43
CA VAL A 88 -6.98 -9.39 -14.00
C VAL A 88 -7.01 -8.14 -13.10
N SER A 89 -7.84 -7.15 -13.44
CA SER A 89 -8.00 -5.89 -12.69
C SER A 89 -8.57 -6.10 -11.28
N SER A 90 -8.33 -5.18 -10.34
CA SER A 90 -8.79 -5.32 -8.94
C SER A 90 -10.31 -5.50 -8.82
N ARG A 91 -11.10 -4.72 -9.60
CA ARG A 91 -12.56 -4.85 -9.68
C ARG A 91 -13.00 -6.27 -10.06
N ASN A 92 -12.46 -6.81 -11.16
CA ASN A 92 -12.80 -8.16 -11.63
C ASN A 92 -12.32 -9.25 -10.66
N ARG A 93 -11.23 -9.01 -9.92
CA ARG A 93 -10.77 -9.93 -8.87
C ARG A 93 -11.76 -10.05 -7.74
N THR A 94 -12.40 -8.96 -7.30
CA THR A 94 -13.45 -9.00 -6.27
C THR A 94 -14.62 -9.88 -6.72
N THR A 95 -15.10 -9.70 -7.95
CA THR A 95 -16.19 -10.51 -8.52
C THR A 95 -15.80 -12.00 -8.63
N ILE A 96 -14.56 -12.30 -9.05
CA ILE A 96 -14.05 -13.68 -9.09
C ILE A 96 -13.98 -14.26 -7.67
N LEU A 97 -13.57 -13.49 -6.66
CA LEU A 97 -13.50 -13.95 -5.28
C LEU A 97 -14.88 -14.23 -4.69
N GLU A 98 -15.86 -13.35 -4.92
CA GLU A 98 -17.24 -13.56 -4.50
C GLU A 98 -17.84 -14.81 -5.13
N ARG A 99 -17.71 -14.96 -6.46
CA ARG A 99 -18.18 -16.16 -7.15
C ARG A 99 -17.47 -17.42 -6.66
N ALA A 100 -16.15 -17.37 -6.44
CA ALA A 100 -15.40 -18.52 -5.93
C ALA A 100 -15.85 -18.94 -4.52
N LYS A 101 -16.24 -17.99 -3.66
CA LYS A 101 -16.85 -18.29 -2.35
C LYS A 101 -18.17 -19.03 -2.50
N VAL A 102 -19.06 -18.55 -3.39
CA VAL A 102 -20.36 -19.21 -3.66
C VAL A 102 -20.16 -20.65 -4.16
N LEU A 103 -19.17 -20.87 -5.02
CA LEU A 103 -18.87 -22.19 -5.58
C LEU A 103 -18.00 -23.07 -4.67
N ASN A 104 -17.63 -22.59 -3.49
CA ASN A 104 -16.71 -23.25 -2.55
C ASN A 104 -15.38 -23.67 -3.22
N ILE A 105 -14.86 -22.81 -4.10
CA ILE A 105 -13.58 -23.01 -4.79
C ILE A 105 -12.48 -22.33 -3.98
N LYS A 106 -11.43 -23.08 -3.65
CA LYS A 106 -10.25 -22.52 -2.98
C LYS A 106 -9.44 -21.67 -3.95
N VAL A 107 -9.24 -20.40 -3.62
CA VAL A 107 -8.38 -19.48 -4.39
C VAL A 107 -6.99 -19.42 -3.76
N THR A 108 -5.93 -19.53 -4.56
CA THR A 108 -4.55 -19.58 -4.06
C THR A 108 -3.92 -18.21 -3.82
N ASN A 109 -4.39 -17.16 -4.49
CA ASN A 109 -3.85 -15.80 -4.39
C ASN A 109 -4.95 -14.75 -4.11
N PRO A 110 -5.79 -14.90 -3.08
CA PRO A 110 -6.96 -14.03 -2.89
C PRO A 110 -6.58 -12.57 -2.64
N ALA A 111 -5.50 -12.31 -1.89
CA ALA A 111 -5.07 -10.95 -1.53
C ALA A 111 -4.21 -10.23 -2.59
N ALA A 112 -3.89 -10.85 -3.73
CA ALA A 112 -3.08 -10.16 -4.75
C ALA A 112 -3.89 -9.04 -5.46
N ARG A 113 -3.17 -8.03 -5.97
CA ARG A 113 -3.66 -6.79 -6.62
C ARG A 113 -4.59 -5.85 -5.82
N LEU A 114 -5.30 -6.29 -4.76
CA LEU A 114 -6.07 -5.41 -3.87
C LEU A 114 -5.10 -4.43 -3.16
N ARG A 115 -5.12 -3.15 -3.56
CA ARG A 115 -4.32 -2.04 -3.03
C ARG A 115 -5.31 -0.99 -2.55
N HIS A 116 -5.49 -0.86 -1.24
CA HIS A 116 -4.70 -0.03 -0.32
C HIS A 116 -4.31 -0.99 0.83
N ALA A 117 -3.96 -0.49 2.01
CA ALA A 117 -4.33 -1.21 3.22
C ALA A 117 -5.83 -0.99 3.45
N GLY A 118 -6.69 -1.86 2.93
CA GLY A 118 -8.13 -1.79 3.23
C GLY A 118 -8.37 -1.90 4.74
N TYR A 119 -9.56 -1.53 5.23
CA TYR A 119 -9.86 -1.46 6.67
C TYR A 119 -9.49 -2.71 7.48
N SER A 120 -9.48 -3.90 6.86
CA SER A 120 -9.01 -5.13 7.51
C SER A 120 -7.54 -5.08 7.99
N TYR A 121 -6.72 -4.20 7.42
CA TYR A 121 -5.30 -4.05 7.74
C TYR A 121 -5.00 -2.75 8.51
N SER A 122 -5.42 -1.60 7.97
CA SER A 122 -5.11 -0.27 8.52
C SER A 122 -6.20 0.28 9.44
N GLY A 123 -7.43 -0.25 9.37
CA GLY A 123 -8.59 0.28 10.10
C GLY A 123 -8.35 0.41 11.60
N PRO A 124 -7.91 -0.64 12.31
CA PRO A 124 -7.65 -0.55 13.75
C PRO A 124 -6.61 0.53 14.12
N ALA A 125 -5.60 0.76 13.28
CA ALA A 125 -4.59 1.79 13.49
C ALA A 125 -5.15 3.19 13.21
N ALA A 126 -5.88 3.36 12.10
CA ALA A 126 -6.55 4.62 11.77
C ALA A 126 -7.57 5.02 12.86
N ALA A 127 -8.28 4.04 13.42
CA ALA A 127 -9.26 4.28 14.49
C ALA A 127 -8.64 4.93 15.73
N TRP A 128 -7.37 4.69 16.05
CA TRP A 128 -6.68 5.37 17.16
C TRP A 128 -6.57 6.87 16.92
N ALA A 129 -6.22 7.30 15.70
CA ALA A 129 -6.15 8.71 15.35
C ALA A 129 -7.54 9.37 15.39
N TYR A 130 -8.55 8.69 14.85
CA TYR A 130 -9.93 9.19 14.85
C TYR A 130 -10.54 9.28 16.26
N LYS A 131 -10.17 8.37 17.17
CA LYS A 131 -10.64 8.37 18.56
C LYS A 131 -10.12 9.56 19.38
N THR A 132 -8.97 10.12 19.02
CA THR A 132 -8.39 11.27 19.75
C THR A 132 -8.99 12.61 19.37
N ILE A 133 -9.87 12.66 18.37
CA ILE A 133 -10.47 13.90 17.88
C ILE A 133 -11.58 14.35 18.83
N ASP A 134 -11.47 15.58 19.36
CA ASP A 134 -12.62 16.29 19.91
C ASP A 134 -13.44 16.85 18.75
N THR A 135 -14.68 16.38 18.59
CA THR A 135 -15.54 16.76 17.48
C THR A 135 -16.33 18.04 17.75
N SER A 136 -16.21 18.63 18.94
CA SER A 136 -16.97 19.80 19.37
C SER A 136 -16.52 21.04 18.61
N GLY A 137 -17.46 21.80 18.04
CA GLY A 137 -17.17 23.04 17.31
C GLY A 137 -16.66 22.89 15.87
N ILE A 138 -16.26 21.68 15.45
CA ILE A 138 -15.80 21.43 14.08
C ILE A 138 -16.98 21.34 13.11
N ASN A 139 -16.94 22.14 12.05
CA ASN A 139 -17.91 22.14 10.95
C ASN A 139 -17.30 21.74 9.60
N ARG A 140 -15.96 21.75 9.50
CA ARG A 140 -15.23 21.53 8.24
C ARG A 140 -14.09 20.54 8.42
N VAL A 141 -13.97 19.61 7.49
CA VAL A 141 -12.88 18.63 7.46
C VAL A 141 -12.13 18.69 6.12
N PHE A 142 -10.87 19.12 6.14
CA PHE A 142 -9.96 18.95 5.01
C PHE A 142 -9.48 17.50 4.95
N VAL A 143 -9.45 16.93 3.75
CA VAL A 143 -8.89 15.58 3.52
C VAL A 143 -7.87 15.68 2.41
N LEU A 144 -6.58 15.54 2.76
CA LEU A 144 -5.47 15.57 1.83
C LEU A 144 -5.05 14.13 1.50
N GLY A 145 -5.13 13.72 0.24
CA GLY A 145 -4.78 12.37 -0.19
C GLY A 145 -3.82 12.35 -1.37
N PRO A 146 -2.85 11.43 -1.44
CA PRO A 146 -1.97 11.32 -2.60
C PRO A 146 -2.74 10.78 -3.82
N SER A 147 -2.33 11.19 -5.02
CA SER A 147 -2.81 10.59 -6.27
C SER A 147 -2.08 9.27 -6.57
N HIS A 148 -2.84 8.19 -6.84
CA HIS A 148 -2.32 6.86 -7.14
C HIS A 148 -2.48 6.44 -8.60
N HIS A 149 -3.54 6.90 -9.28
CA HIS A 149 -3.91 6.37 -10.60
C HIS A 149 -3.60 7.30 -11.76
N PHE A 150 -3.47 8.60 -11.51
CA PHE A 150 -3.19 9.59 -12.53
C PHE A 150 -1.98 10.43 -12.18
N TYR A 151 -1.31 10.95 -13.22
CA TYR A 151 -0.20 11.86 -13.01
C TYR A 151 -0.73 13.27 -12.78
N LEU A 152 -0.36 13.86 -11.65
CA LEU A 152 -0.71 15.23 -11.28
C LEU A 152 0.55 15.95 -10.79
N ASN A 153 0.88 17.09 -11.39
CA ASN A 153 2.00 17.96 -11.00
C ASN A 153 1.47 19.21 -10.27
N GLY A 154 0.67 18.99 -9.22
CA GLY A 154 -0.02 20.02 -8.44
C GLY A 154 -1.01 19.40 -7.48
N CYS A 155 -1.98 20.18 -7.02
CA CYS A 155 -3.15 19.72 -6.27
C CYS A 155 -4.42 19.84 -7.12
N ALA A 156 -5.37 18.95 -6.92
CA ALA A 156 -6.65 18.94 -7.62
C ALA A 156 -7.83 18.97 -6.64
N LEU A 157 -8.90 19.62 -7.07
CA LEU A 157 -10.14 19.77 -6.30
C LEU A 157 -11.28 19.06 -7.01
N SER A 158 -12.14 18.41 -6.22
CA SER A 158 -13.36 17.78 -6.72
C SER A 158 -14.30 18.79 -7.40
N SER A 159 -15.03 18.31 -8.39
CA SER A 159 -16.14 19.02 -9.04
C SER A 159 -17.52 18.59 -8.50
N CYS A 160 -17.55 17.63 -7.57
CA CYS A 160 -18.76 17.08 -6.97
C CYS A 160 -19.36 18.02 -5.92
N LYS A 161 -20.61 17.72 -5.53
CA LYS A 161 -21.33 18.44 -4.45
C LYS A 161 -21.29 17.70 -3.12
N GLU A 162 -21.23 16.39 -3.16
CA GLU A 162 -21.19 15.50 -2.00
C GLU A 162 -20.45 14.21 -2.39
N TYR A 163 -19.92 13.52 -1.39
CA TYR A 163 -19.40 12.16 -1.53
C TYR A 163 -20.31 11.18 -0.79
N GLU A 164 -20.71 10.10 -1.47
CA GLU A 164 -21.49 9.03 -0.87
C GLU A 164 -20.59 8.16 0.01
N THR A 165 -21.10 7.74 1.18
CA THR A 165 -20.43 6.73 2.01
C THR A 165 -21.47 5.71 2.49
N PRO A 166 -21.08 4.47 2.82
CA PRO A 166 -22.00 3.47 3.35
C PRO A 166 -22.73 3.86 4.65
N ILE A 167 -22.24 4.90 5.35
CA ILE A 167 -22.79 5.37 6.63
C ILE A 167 -23.69 6.61 6.42
N GLY A 168 -23.51 7.33 5.31
CA GLY A 168 -24.24 8.54 4.96
C GLY A 168 -23.41 9.49 4.11
N ASN A 169 -24.08 10.36 3.36
CA ASN A 169 -23.41 11.29 2.45
C ASN A 169 -22.65 12.38 3.23
N LEU A 170 -21.56 12.86 2.63
CA LEU A 170 -20.74 13.96 3.13
C LEU A 170 -20.81 15.13 2.14
N PRO A 171 -21.44 16.26 2.48
CA PRO A 171 -21.48 17.42 1.60
C PRO A 171 -20.09 18.07 1.51
N LEU A 172 -19.76 18.60 0.34
CA LEU A 172 -18.51 19.33 0.12
C LEU A 172 -18.68 20.80 0.50
N ASP A 173 -17.63 21.43 1.04
CA ASP A 173 -17.61 22.88 1.28
C ASP A 173 -17.34 23.62 -0.03
N LEU A 174 -18.43 23.87 -0.77
CA LEU A 174 -18.36 24.48 -2.10
C LEU A 174 -17.83 25.92 -2.09
N GLU A 175 -18.02 26.65 -0.99
CA GLU A 175 -17.50 28.02 -0.84
C GLU A 175 -15.98 27.99 -0.76
N THR A 176 -15.43 27.17 0.14
CA THR A 176 -13.97 26.99 0.29
C THR A 176 -13.34 26.42 -0.98
N ILE A 177 -13.99 25.44 -1.61
CA ILE A 177 -13.51 24.87 -2.89
C ILE A 177 -13.50 25.93 -4.00
N LYS A 178 -14.49 26.83 -4.04
CA LYS A 178 -14.53 27.93 -5.00
C LYS A 178 -13.40 28.92 -4.77
N GLU A 179 -13.17 29.34 -3.53
CA GLU A 179 -12.07 30.23 -3.16
C GLU A 179 -10.71 29.63 -3.54
N LEU A 180 -10.48 28.35 -3.19
CA LEU A 180 -9.26 27.65 -3.57
C LEU A 180 -9.11 27.54 -5.10
N ARG A 181 -10.21 27.32 -5.83
CA ARG A 181 -10.20 27.27 -7.31
C ARG A 181 -9.87 28.63 -7.92
N GLU A 182 -10.34 29.72 -7.34
CA GLU A 182 -10.09 31.10 -7.80
C GLU A 182 -8.62 31.51 -7.68
N THR A 183 -7.83 30.86 -6.83
CA THR A 183 -6.36 31.05 -6.80
C THR A 183 -5.69 30.68 -8.13
N GLY A 184 -6.35 29.89 -8.98
CA GLY A 184 -5.81 29.42 -10.27
C GLY A 184 -4.70 28.36 -10.13
N LYS A 185 -4.41 27.89 -8.91
CA LYS A 185 -3.32 26.94 -8.63
C LYS A 185 -3.77 25.48 -8.60
N PHE A 186 -5.07 25.24 -8.37
CA PHE A 186 -5.64 23.90 -8.27
C PHE A 186 -6.23 23.44 -9.60
N ALA A 187 -5.90 22.21 -10.01
CA ALA A 187 -6.49 21.60 -11.18
C ALA A 187 -7.93 21.11 -10.90
N PRO A 188 -8.84 21.12 -11.89
CA PRO A 188 -10.12 20.44 -11.74
C PRO A 188 -9.91 18.92 -11.78
N LEU A 189 -10.56 18.20 -10.87
CA LEU A 189 -10.63 16.75 -10.90
C LEU A 189 -11.87 16.31 -11.69
N SER A 190 -11.67 15.48 -12.71
CA SER A 190 -12.78 14.86 -13.45
C SER A 190 -13.48 13.82 -12.58
N LEU A 191 -14.78 13.60 -12.81
CA LEU A 191 -15.56 12.61 -12.05
C LEU A 191 -14.92 11.21 -12.09
N GLU A 192 -14.45 10.77 -13.25
CA GLU A 192 -13.79 9.47 -13.42
C GLU A 192 -12.49 9.37 -12.59
N ALA A 193 -11.68 10.44 -12.56
CA ALA A 193 -10.45 10.44 -11.78
C ALA A 193 -10.71 10.52 -10.26
N ASP A 194 -11.80 11.17 -9.87
CA ASP A 194 -12.27 11.25 -8.48
C ASP A 194 -12.73 9.87 -7.99
N GLU A 195 -13.60 9.19 -8.77
CA GLU A 195 -14.12 7.85 -8.43
C GLU A 195 -13.05 6.75 -8.46
N ASP A 196 -11.98 6.89 -9.26
CA ASP A 196 -10.88 5.90 -9.29
C ASP A 196 -9.91 6.09 -8.10
N GLU A 197 -9.81 7.29 -7.53
CA GLU A 197 -8.90 7.61 -6.43
C GLU A 197 -9.43 7.16 -5.06
N HIS A 198 -8.82 6.10 -4.51
CA HIS A 198 -9.22 5.57 -3.20
C HIS A 198 -8.50 6.20 -1.99
N SER A 199 -7.48 7.05 -2.15
CA SER A 199 -6.77 7.61 -0.99
C SER A 199 -7.65 8.48 -0.10
N LEU A 200 -8.53 9.27 -0.70
CA LEU A 200 -9.53 10.07 0.01
C LEU A 200 -10.67 9.19 0.52
N GLU A 201 -11.17 8.28 -0.32
CA GLU A 201 -12.31 7.40 -0.05
C GLU A 201 -12.13 6.62 1.26
N MET A 202 -10.91 6.14 1.54
CA MET A 202 -10.62 5.37 2.77
C MET A 202 -10.85 6.18 4.06
N HIS A 203 -10.84 7.51 4.02
CA HIS A 203 -11.09 8.34 5.19
C HIS A 203 -12.57 8.74 5.36
N LEU A 204 -13.38 8.68 4.30
CA LEU A 204 -14.74 9.21 4.31
C LEU A 204 -15.66 8.48 5.30
N PRO A 205 -15.72 7.13 5.37
CA PRO A 205 -16.49 6.42 6.39
C PRO A 205 -16.06 6.74 7.83
N TYR A 206 -14.74 6.89 8.09
CA TYR A 206 -14.25 7.27 9.42
C TYR A 206 -14.69 8.68 9.80
N VAL A 207 -14.56 9.65 8.88
CA VAL A 207 -15.02 11.02 9.09
C VAL A 207 -16.53 11.02 9.34
N ARG A 208 -17.34 10.41 8.48
CA ARG A 208 -18.80 10.36 8.67
C ARG A 208 -19.19 9.70 10.00
N LYS A 209 -18.46 8.67 10.44
CA LYS A 209 -18.75 7.96 11.70
C LYS A 209 -18.37 8.76 12.94
N VAL A 210 -17.22 9.43 12.95
CA VAL A 210 -16.77 10.24 14.09
C VAL A 210 -17.67 11.46 14.28
N PHE A 211 -18.16 12.03 13.18
CA PHE A 211 -19.08 13.17 13.19
C PHE A 211 -20.55 12.75 13.05
N GLU A 212 -20.92 11.53 13.43
CA GLU A 212 -22.31 11.04 13.35
C GLU A 212 -23.26 12.00 14.11
N GLY A 213 -24.36 12.40 13.45
CA GLY A 213 -25.31 13.38 14.00
C GLY A 213 -24.89 14.85 13.92
N LYS A 214 -23.71 15.18 13.36
CA LYS A 214 -23.25 16.55 13.14
C LYS A 214 -23.36 16.96 11.67
N ASP A 215 -23.68 18.23 11.43
CA ASP A 215 -23.60 18.85 10.11
C ASP A 215 -22.15 19.27 9.86
N ILE A 216 -21.47 18.51 9.01
CA ILE A 216 -20.07 18.74 8.65
C ILE A 216 -19.93 18.76 7.13
N LYS A 217 -19.03 19.60 6.65
CA LYS A 217 -18.64 19.68 5.24
C LYS A 217 -17.20 19.22 5.07
N ILE A 218 -16.87 18.67 3.90
CA ILE A 218 -15.52 18.21 3.59
C ILE A 218 -14.88 19.04 2.47
N VAL A 219 -13.56 19.20 2.54
CA VAL A 219 -12.73 19.77 1.47
C VAL A 219 -11.73 18.70 1.02
N PRO A 220 -12.08 17.88 0.02
CA PRO A 220 -11.17 16.89 -0.54
C PRO A 220 -10.14 17.55 -1.45
N ILE A 221 -8.85 17.28 -1.19
CA ILE A 221 -7.74 17.74 -2.02
C ILE A 221 -6.87 16.54 -2.40
N VAL A 222 -6.79 16.26 -3.69
CA VAL A 222 -5.85 15.26 -4.22
C VAL A 222 -4.51 15.94 -4.46
N VAL A 223 -3.46 15.42 -3.84
CA VAL A 223 -2.10 15.93 -3.92
C VAL A 223 -1.29 15.04 -4.86
N GLY A 224 -0.74 15.64 -5.92
CA GLY A 224 0.07 14.94 -6.91
C GLY A 224 1.53 14.75 -6.50
N ALA A 225 2.35 14.44 -7.49
CA ALA A 225 3.81 14.41 -7.36
C ALA A 225 4.36 15.84 -7.49
N ILE A 226 4.53 16.51 -6.36
CA ILE A 226 4.96 17.92 -6.28
C ILE A 226 6.37 18.05 -5.68
N SER A 227 7.03 19.18 -5.93
CA SER A 227 8.31 19.51 -5.31
C SER A 227 8.11 20.11 -3.93
N LYS A 228 9.17 20.17 -3.12
CA LYS A 228 9.16 20.78 -1.78
C LYS A 228 8.70 22.25 -1.81
N GLU A 229 9.09 22.99 -2.84
CA GLU A 229 8.69 24.40 -3.02
C GLU A 229 7.18 24.49 -3.27
N LYS A 230 6.62 23.58 -4.07
CA LYS A 230 5.18 23.47 -4.29
C LYS A 230 4.44 22.99 -3.03
N GLU A 231 5.04 22.12 -2.23
CA GLU A 231 4.47 21.72 -0.92
C GLU A 231 4.30 22.94 -0.01
N ALA A 232 5.31 23.81 0.06
CA ALA A 232 5.22 25.07 0.80
C ALA A 232 4.21 26.05 0.18
N GLU A 233 4.16 26.16 -1.16
CA GLU A 233 3.19 27.02 -1.87
C GLU A 233 1.75 26.59 -1.60
N PHE A 234 1.40 25.32 -1.80
CA PHE A 234 0.06 24.81 -1.52
C PHE A 234 -0.26 24.82 -0.02
N GLY A 235 0.74 24.59 0.83
CA GLY A 235 0.60 24.72 2.28
C GLY A 235 0.20 26.13 2.70
N ALA A 236 0.86 27.15 2.16
CA ALA A 236 0.53 28.55 2.43
C ALA A 236 -0.89 28.92 1.96
N LEU A 237 -1.37 28.35 0.85
CA LEU A 237 -2.74 28.59 0.36
C LEU A 237 -3.81 28.02 1.29
N ILE A 238 -3.55 26.88 1.94
CA ILE A 238 -4.52 26.25 2.84
C ILE A 238 -4.37 26.70 4.30
N ALA A 239 -3.22 27.25 4.69
CA ALA A 239 -2.90 27.65 6.05
C ALA A 239 -3.99 28.53 6.73
N PRO A 240 -4.57 29.55 6.07
CA PRO A 240 -5.62 30.37 6.69
C PRO A 240 -6.88 29.57 7.07
N TYR A 241 -7.19 28.51 6.34
CA TYR A 241 -8.32 27.63 6.66
C TYR A 241 -7.99 26.68 7.79
N LEU A 242 -6.76 26.16 7.83
CA LEU A 242 -6.26 25.26 8.86
C LEU A 242 -6.13 25.94 10.24
N ALA A 243 -5.96 27.26 10.27
CA ALA A 243 -5.87 28.04 11.50
C ALA A 243 -7.24 28.30 12.18
N ARG A 244 -8.36 27.93 11.53
CA ARG A 244 -9.69 28.17 12.07
C ARG A 244 -10.05 27.11 13.12
N ASP A 245 -10.65 27.54 14.22
CA ASP A 245 -11.11 26.64 15.30
C ASP A 245 -12.22 25.66 14.87
N ASP A 246 -12.90 25.97 13.76
CA ASP A 246 -13.98 25.15 13.21
C ASP A 246 -13.50 24.08 12.20
N THR A 247 -12.19 24.01 11.95
CA THR A 247 -11.61 23.20 10.88
C THR A 247 -10.72 22.08 11.42
N PHE A 248 -10.90 20.87 10.88
CA PHE A 248 -10.06 19.71 11.14
C PHE A 248 -9.39 19.21 9.85
N THR A 249 -8.17 18.69 9.93
CA THR A 249 -7.43 18.21 8.74
C THR A 249 -7.02 16.76 8.89
N VAL A 250 -7.38 15.95 7.90
CA VAL A 250 -6.96 14.56 7.71
C VAL A 250 -5.91 14.51 6.62
N VAL A 251 -4.76 13.92 6.91
CA VAL A 251 -3.73 13.63 5.90
C VAL A 251 -3.64 12.12 5.70
N SER A 252 -3.92 11.67 4.49
CA SER A 252 -3.87 10.26 4.12
C SER A 252 -2.43 9.86 3.77
N SER A 253 -1.88 8.89 4.50
CA SER A 253 -0.58 8.30 4.18
C SER A 253 -0.42 6.90 4.78
N ASP A 254 0.02 5.97 3.93
CA ASP A 254 0.74 4.76 4.34
C ASP A 254 2.25 5.06 4.37
N PHE A 255 2.97 4.39 5.27
CA PHE A 255 4.43 4.53 5.44
C PHE A 255 5.21 3.61 4.48
N CYS A 256 6.20 2.84 4.95
CA CYS A 256 7.08 2.07 4.08
C CYS A 256 6.37 0.92 3.34
N HIS A 257 6.39 0.97 2.01
CA HIS A 257 6.04 -0.14 1.14
C HIS A 257 7.29 -0.97 0.79
N TRP A 258 7.64 -1.89 1.69
CA TRP A 258 8.84 -2.68 1.55
C TRP A 258 8.64 -3.97 0.74
N GLY A 259 9.57 -4.24 -0.18
CA GLY A 259 9.71 -5.52 -0.86
C GLY A 259 10.01 -5.38 -2.36
N THR A 260 10.41 -6.49 -2.97
CA THR A 260 10.72 -6.56 -4.40
C THR A 260 9.53 -6.16 -5.29
N ARG A 261 8.29 -6.39 -4.83
CA ARG A 261 7.06 -5.95 -5.53
C ARG A 261 6.95 -4.43 -5.65
N PHE A 262 7.50 -3.70 -4.69
CA PHE A 262 7.51 -2.23 -4.66
C PHE A 262 8.82 -1.66 -5.19
N SER A 263 9.72 -2.51 -5.72
CA SER A 263 11.07 -2.13 -6.13
C SER A 263 11.91 -1.45 -5.03
N TYR A 264 11.52 -1.63 -3.77
CA TYR A 264 12.10 -0.98 -2.61
C TYR A 264 12.52 -2.02 -1.57
N THR A 265 13.81 -2.16 -1.34
CA THR A 265 14.38 -3.17 -0.42
C THR A 265 15.51 -2.56 0.42
N TYR A 266 15.39 -1.28 0.76
CA TYR A 266 16.32 -0.59 1.63
C TYR A 266 16.36 -1.25 3.01
N TYR A 267 17.54 -1.37 3.61
CA TYR A 267 17.75 -2.12 4.82
C TYR A 267 18.92 -1.55 5.63
N TYR A 268 18.65 -1.28 6.90
CA TYR A 268 19.66 -1.00 7.92
C TYR A 268 20.18 -2.33 8.46
N PRO A 269 21.50 -2.57 8.50
CA PRO A 269 22.08 -3.84 8.93
C PRO A 269 22.11 -4.05 10.44
N ASP A 270 21.83 -3.02 11.23
CA ASP A 270 21.92 -3.05 12.69
C ASP A 270 20.91 -2.11 13.37
N ALA A 271 20.69 -2.32 14.66
CA ALA A 271 19.76 -1.55 15.48
C ALA A 271 20.25 -0.13 15.82
N GLN A 272 21.57 0.08 15.89
CA GLN A 272 22.14 1.35 16.36
C GLN A 272 22.36 2.37 15.21
N PRO A 273 22.42 3.69 15.52
CA PRO A 273 22.76 4.72 14.56
C PRO A 273 24.26 4.68 14.30
N THR A 274 24.73 3.62 13.67
CA THR A 274 26.00 3.70 12.98
C THR A 274 25.80 4.64 11.79
N THR A 275 26.79 5.46 11.49
CA THR A 275 26.95 6.21 10.24
C THR A 275 26.94 5.32 8.98
N ALA A 276 26.57 4.04 9.11
CA ALA A 276 26.38 3.10 8.03
C ALA A 276 25.17 3.54 7.19
N SER A 277 25.48 4.04 6.00
CA SER A 277 24.51 4.20 4.93
C SER A 277 23.77 2.87 4.73
N GLY A 278 22.44 2.89 4.74
CA GLY A 278 21.65 1.69 4.53
C GLY A 278 21.90 1.08 3.15
N MET A 279 21.62 -0.21 3.03
CA MET A 279 21.91 -0.98 1.83
C MET A 279 20.65 -1.52 1.16
N LYS A 280 20.74 -1.84 -0.12
CA LYS A 280 19.63 -2.48 -0.86
C LYS A 280 19.76 -4.00 -0.81
N LEU A 281 18.81 -4.68 -0.18
CA LEU A 281 18.78 -6.15 -0.23
C LEU A 281 18.49 -6.65 -1.64
N SER A 282 19.13 -7.77 -2.00
CA SER A 282 19.00 -8.39 -3.31
C SER A 282 19.23 -9.91 -3.21
N ARG A 283 19.22 -10.63 -4.33
CA ARG A 283 19.54 -12.07 -4.32
C ARG A 283 20.99 -12.35 -3.89
N SER A 284 21.90 -11.40 -4.06
CA SER A 284 23.31 -11.51 -3.68
C SER A 284 23.63 -10.84 -2.34
N VAL A 285 22.74 -9.98 -1.83
CA VAL A 285 22.91 -9.26 -0.57
C VAL A 285 21.82 -9.69 0.39
N ALA A 286 22.17 -10.58 1.31
CA ALA A 286 21.28 -11.11 2.33
C ALA A 286 21.15 -10.13 3.52
N PRO A 287 20.02 -10.16 4.26
CA PRO A 287 19.88 -9.41 5.51
C PRO A 287 20.85 -9.94 6.58
N SER A 288 21.15 -9.11 7.57
CA SER A 288 21.93 -9.53 8.74
C SER A 288 21.19 -10.61 9.53
N PRO A 289 21.87 -11.67 10.01
CA PRO A 289 21.28 -12.64 10.91
C PRO A 289 20.84 -12.06 12.26
N SER A 290 21.46 -10.96 12.70
CA SER A 290 21.22 -10.35 14.02
C SER A 290 20.15 -9.26 14.01
N TYR A 291 19.67 -8.83 12.85
CA TYR A 291 18.71 -7.72 12.75
C TYR A 291 17.69 -8.00 11.65
N ALA A 292 16.44 -8.19 12.04
CA ALA A 292 15.42 -8.63 11.10
C ALA A 292 14.99 -7.50 10.15
N ILE A 293 14.51 -7.88 8.96
CA ILE A 293 14.02 -6.92 7.96
C ILE A 293 12.91 -6.03 8.54
N TYR A 294 11.99 -6.61 9.32
CA TYR A 294 10.89 -5.85 9.90
C TYR A 294 11.35 -4.82 10.95
N GLU A 295 12.46 -5.10 11.64
CA GLU A 295 13.05 -4.17 12.61
C GLU A 295 13.67 -3.00 11.87
N SER A 296 14.36 -3.26 10.75
CA SER A 296 14.85 -2.21 9.87
C SER A 296 13.73 -1.36 9.28
N ILE A 297 12.60 -1.95 8.88
CA ILE A 297 11.45 -1.20 8.36
C ILE A 297 10.87 -0.32 9.46
N THR A 298 10.67 -0.89 10.65
CA THR A 298 10.16 -0.15 11.82
C THR A 298 11.07 1.00 12.20
N ARG A 299 12.39 0.78 12.20
CA ARG A 299 13.38 1.85 12.43
C ARG A 299 13.23 2.96 11.39
N LEU A 300 13.10 2.60 10.12
CA LEU A 300 13.01 3.54 9.02
C LEU A 300 11.73 4.39 9.10
N ASP A 301 10.60 3.79 9.46
CA ASP A 301 9.34 4.52 9.67
C ASP A 301 9.38 5.37 10.94
N HIS A 302 9.94 4.86 12.03
CA HIS A 302 10.13 5.65 13.27
C HIS A 302 11.08 6.83 13.08
N GLU A 303 12.10 6.72 12.23
CA GLU A 303 12.99 7.84 11.88
C GLU A 303 12.20 8.97 11.20
N ALA A 304 11.34 8.65 10.23
CA ALA A 304 10.44 9.63 9.62
C ALA A 304 9.48 10.24 10.65
N MET A 305 8.87 9.42 11.51
CA MET A 305 7.97 9.88 12.56
C MET A 305 8.67 10.84 13.53
N GLN A 306 9.89 10.53 13.96
CA GLN A 306 10.69 11.37 14.85
C GLN A 306 11.02 12.71 14.21
N ILE A 307 11.43 12.71 12.93
CA ILE A 307 11.71 13.94 12.17
C ILE A 307 10.48 14.86 12.13
N LEU A 308 9.32 14.27 11.88
CA LEU A 308 8.03 14.96 11.78
C LEU A 308 7.41 15.27 13.16
N THR A 309 8.01 14.86 14.28
CA THR A 309 7.48 15.18 15.62
C THR A 309 7.83 16.62 15.98
N VAL A 310 6.83 17.39 16.38
CA VAL A 310 6.94 18.83 16.69
C VAL A 310 6.23 19.11 18.01
N PRO A 311 6.89 19.71 19.03
CA PRO A 311 8.35 19.87 19.19
C PRO A 311 9.04 18.48 19.35
N PRO A 312 10.38 18.34 19.18
CA PRO A 312 11.43 19.35 19.38
C PRO A 312 11.77 20.21 18.17
N ASN A 313 11.49 19.77 16.95
CA ASN A 313 11.73 20.56 15.74
C ASN A 313 10.64 21.63 15.58
N THR A 314 10.89 22.69 14.80
CA THR A 314 9.83 23.53 14.24
C THR A 314 9.22 22.87 13.01
N ALA A 315 8.01 23.27 12.60
CA ALA A 315 7.40 22.72 11.37
C ALA A 315 8.28 22.96 10.14
N ASN A 316 8.90 24.14 10.04
CA ASN A 316 9.85 24.44 8.97
C ASN A 316 11.06 23.49 8.97
N THR A 317 11.66 23.25 10.14
CA THR A 317 12.84 22.37 10.25
C THR A 317 12.47 20.91 9.99
N ALA A 318 11.31 20.47 10.48
CA ALA A 318 10.80 19.13 10.22
C ALA A 318 10.54 18.89 8.73
N HIS A 319 10.00 19.89 8.00
CA HIS A 319 9.81 19.80 6.55
C HIS A 319 11.13 19.61 5.80
N ASP A 320 12.15 20.40 6.15
CA ASP A 320 13.48 20.31 5.56
C ASP A 320 14.16 18.96 5.83
N LEU A 321 14.11 18.50 7.08
CA LEU A 321 14.68 17.22 7.48
C LEU A 321 13.95 16.05 6.84
N PHE A 322 12.63 16.13 6.68
CA PHE A 322 11.84 15.08 6.04
C PHE A 322 12.17 14.97 4.55
N ALA A 323 12.33 16.10 3.85
CA ALA A 323 12.78 16.09 2.46
C ALA A 323 14.17 15.42 2.31
N ARG A 324 15.14 15.77 3.17
CA ARG A 324 16.47 15.11 3.18
C ARG A 324 16.40 13.63 3.50
N TYR A 325 15.55 13.23 4.45
CA TYR A 325 15.31 11.83 4.78
C TYR A 325 14.78 11.05 3.57
N LEU A 326 13.79 11.60 2.86
CA LEU A 326 13.24 10.99 1.65
C LEU A 326 14.29 10.91 0.54
N GLU A 327 15.14 11.93 0.40
CA GLU A 327 16.25 11.92 -0.56
C GLU A 327 17.27 10.81 -0.26
N ASN A 328 17.62 10.61 1.01
CA ASN A 328 18.61 9.64 1.45
C ASN A 328 18.10 8.19 1.43
N THR A 329 16.91 7.97 1.97
CA THR A 329 16.35 6.62 2.16
C THR A 329 15.52 6.16 0.96
N LYS A 330 15.00 7.10 0.16
CA LYS A 330 13.97 6.86 -0.86
C LYS A 330 12.75 6.11 -0.30
N ASN A 331 12.40 6.33 0.98
CA ASN A 331 11.26 5.65 1.60
C ASN A 331 10.00 5.84 0.76
N THR A 332 9.21 4.77 0.65
CA THR A 332 8.05 4.66 -0.24
C THR A 332 6.75 5.10 0.44
N ILE A 333 6.84 6.16 1.27
CA ILE A 333 5.70 6.82 1.91
C ILE A 333 4.79 7.39 0.82
N CYS A 334 3.54 6.91 0.73
CA CYS A 334 2.64 7.31 -0.36
C CYS A 334 2.14 8.75 -0.17
N GLY A 335 1.79 9.13 1.06
CA GLY A 335 1.33 10.47 1.41
C GLY A 335 2.44 11.46 1.73
N ARG A 336 3.68 11.23 1.26
CA ARG A 336 4.81 12.14 1.53
C ARG A 336 4.54 13.59 1.10
N HIS A 337 3.82 13.78 0.00
CA HIS A 337 3.47 15.10 -0.52
C HIS A 337 2.31 15.75 0.26
N PRO A 338 1.18 15.05 0.56
CA PRO A 338 0.21 15.52 1.55
C PRO A 338 0.81 15.93 2.91
N ILE A 339 1.74 15.12 3.44
CA ILE A 339 2.50 15.45 4.66
C ILE A 339 3.33 16.72 4.43
N GLY A 340 4.05 16.82 3.31
CA GLY A 340 4.79 18.03 2.95
C GLY A 340 3.92 19.28 2.88
N VAL A 341 2.72 19.19 2.29
CA VAL A 341 1.75 20.29 2.22
C VAL A 341 1.27 20.70 3.62
N LEU A 342 0.98 19.73 4.50
CA LEU A 342 0.63 20.02 5.89
C LEU A 342 1.76 20.77 6.60
N PHE A 343 3.01 20.29 6.49
CA PHE A 343 4.15 20.95 7.12
C PHE A 343 4.47 22.31 6.48
N GLY A 344 4.20 22.48 5.19
CA GLY A 344 4.22 23.78 4.51
C GLY A 344 3.20 24.76 5.12
N ALA A 345 1.98 24.29 5.38
CA ALA A 345 0.94 25.09 6.03
C ALA A 345 1.31 25.46 7.47
N LEU A 346 1.78 24.49 8.26
CA LEU A 346 2.23 24.72 9.63
C LEU A 346 3.42 25.70 9.68
N SER A 347 4.37 25.60 8.74
CA SER A 347 5.50 26.53 8.61
C SER A 347 5.05 27.95 8.26
N ALA A 348 4.01 28.10 7.43
CA ALA A 348 3.42 29.41 7.15
C ALA A 348 2.78 30.02 8.40
N LEU A 349 2.02 29.23 9.16
CA LEU A 349 1.38 29.68 10.40
C LEU A 349 2.39 30.06 11.50
N GLU A 350 3.47 29.28 11.65
CA GLU A 350 4.58 29.62 12.55
C GLU A 350 5.22 30.97 12.22
N LYS A 351 5.33 31.31 10.93
CA LYS A 351 5.94 32.58 10.47
C LYS A 351 5.01 33.78 10.65
N GLU A 352 3.71 33.58 10.45
CA GLU A 352 2.72 34.65 10.58
C GLU A 352 2.42 35.01 12.03
N ASN A 353 2.49 34.05 12.94
CA ASN A 353 2.15 34.26 14.34
C ASN A 353 3.00 33.39 15.28
N ASP A 354 3.99 34.01 15.94
CA ASP A 354 4.88 33.37 16.92
C ASP A 354 4.15 32.71 18.11
N SER A 355 2.89 33.05 18.35
CA SER A 355 2.07 32.40 19.38
C SER A 355 1.50 31.04 18.95
N ILE A 356 1.39 30.79 17.64
CA ILE A 356 0.97 29.49 17.11
C ILE A 356 2.16 28.54 17.17
N LYS A 357 2.08 27.56 18.06
CA LYS A 357 3.06 26.49 18.19
C LYS A 357 2.43 25.18 17.77
N PRO A 358 2.67 24.71 16.53
CA PRO A 358 2.17 23.43 16.07
C PRO A 358 2.58 22.30 17.01
N LEU A 359 1.71 21.30 17.15
CA LEU A 359 1.97 20.11 17.94
C LEU A 359 1.66 18.90 17.08
N VAL A 360 2.68 18.11 16.75
CA VAL A 360 2.54 16.86 16.00
C VAL A 360 2.96 15.72 16.90
N LYS A 361 1.98 14.86 17.23
CA LYS A 361 2.16 13.68 18.08
C LYS A 361 1.67 12.44 17.35
N TRP A 362 2.31 11.30 17.63
CA TRP A 362 1.95 10.00 17.09
C TRP A 362 1.13 9.22 18.09
N VAL A 363 -0.03 8.72 17.68
CA VAL A 363 -0.96 8.00 18.58
C VAL A 363 -0.74 6.49 18.54
N SER A 364 -0.52 5.93 17.35
CA SER A 364 -0.35 4.48 17.17
C SER A 364 0.46 4.20 15.91
N TYR A 365 1.20 3.10 15.93
CA TYR A 365 1.93 2.57 14.78
C TYR A 365 1.59 1.08 14.62
N ALA A 366 1.31 0.67 13.40
CA ALA A 366 1.02 -0.72 13.06
C ALA A 366 1.70 -1.10 11.74
N SER A 367 2.16 -2.35 11.66
CA SER A 367 2.72 -2.93 10.43
C SER A 367 1.86 -4.10 9.97
N ALA A 368 1.58 -4.15 8.66
CA ALA A 368 0.84 -5.24 8.04
C ALA A 368 1.79 -6.11 7.20
N TYR A 369 1.94 -7.38 7.56
CA TYR A 369 2.76 -8.32 6.81
C TYR A 369 1.89 -9.18 5.90
N VAL A 370 2.08 -9.04 4.58
CA VAL A 370 1.50 -9.97 3.60
C VAL A 370 2.52 -11.07 3.33
N LYS A 371 2.42 -12.18 4.06
CA LYS A 371 3.21 -13.39 3.78
C LYS A 371 2.57 -14.11 2.59
N PHE A 372 3.24 -14.09 1.44
CA PHE A 372 2.82 -14.81 0.24
C PHE A 372 3.13 -16.30 0.31
#